data_AF-D6PQ90-F1
#
_entry.id   AF-D6PQ90-F1
#
_cell.length_a   1.000
_cell.length_b   1.000
_cell.length_c   1.000
_cell.angle_alpha   90.00
_cell.angle_beta   90.00
_cell.angle_gamma   90.00
#
_symmetry.space_group_name_H-M   'P 1'
#
loop_
_entity.id
_entity.type
_entity.pdbx_description
1 polymer ?
#
loop_
_entity_poly.entity_id
_entity_poly.type
_entity_poly.pdbx_seq_one_letter_code
_entity_poly.pdbx_strand_id
1 'polypeptide(L)'
;IALSQALACGVAGAIVFDRIIRKQLGHLLAKTKSPETSQNQPKAIGFLSDIAGPTGTQLEIVYGIFGYMQVLSACFMSFAHGGNDVSNAIGPLAAALSILQSGAAAGGAEIVIPMDVLAWGGFGIVAGLTMWGYRVIATIGKKITELTPTRGFAAEFAAASVVLFASKLGLPISATHTLVGAVMGVG
;
A
#
# COMPACT_ATOMS: atom_id res chain seq x y z
N ILE A 1 -5.59 19.25 -17.19
CA ILE A 1 -6.09 17.95 -17.73
C ILE A 1 -5.71 16.80 -16.79
N ALA A 2 -4.43 16.60 -16.43
CA ALA A 2 -4.04 15.53 -15.50
C ALA A 2 -4.65 15.69 -14.10
N LEU A 3 -4.64 16.90 -13.54
CA LEU A 3 -5.24 17.19 -12.22
C LEU A 3 -6.74 16.89 -12.18
N SER A 4 -7.48 17.27 -13.23
CA SER A 4 -8.92 17.03 -13.35
C SER A 4 -9.25 15.54 -13.52
N GLN A 5 -8.44 14.78 -14.27
CA GLN A 5 -8.62 13.33 -14.39
C GLN A 5 -8.29 12.59 -13.10
N ALA A 6 -7.25 13.01 -12.38
CA ALA A 6 -6.91 12.45 -11.08
C ALA A 6 -8.04 12.67 -10.05
N LEU A 7 -8.61 13.87 -10.03
CA LEU A 7 -9.71 14.22 -9.12
C LEU A 7 -10.99 13.45 -9.49
N ALA A 8 -11.30 13.30 -10.78
CA ALA A 8 -12.43 12.51 -11.25
C ALA A 8 -12.30 11.02 -10.90
N CYS A 9 -11.14 10.40 -11.15
CA CYS A 9 -10.87 9.02 -10.75
C CYS A 9 -10.91 8.85 -9.23
N GLY A 10 -10.38 9.82 -8.47
CA GLY A 10 -10.40 9.80 -7.02
C GLY A 10 -11.82 9.84 -6.46
N VAL A 11 -12.68 10.73 -6.96
CA VAL A 11 -14.09 10.83 -6.55
C VAL A 11 -14.88 9.58 -6.94
N ALA A 12 -14.68 9.06 -8.16
CA ALA A 12 -15.33 7.83 -8.60
C ALA A 12 -14.91 6.63 -7.74
N GLY A 13 -13.62 6.50 -7.43
CA GLY A 13 -13.09 5.49 -6.53
C GLY A 13 -13.70 5.59 -5.13
N ALA A 14 -13.76 6.81 -4.56
CA ALA A 14 -14.38 7.05 -3.25
C ALA A 14 -15.86 6.66 -3.23
N ILE A 15 -16.63 6.98 -4.27
CA ILE A 15 -18.07 6.63 -4.36
C ILE A 15 -18.27 5.11 -4.46
N VAL A 16 -17.46 4.43 -5.28
CA VAL A 16 -17.52 2.97 -5.43
C VAL A 16 -17.17 2.29 -4.11
N PHE A 17 -16.11 2.77 -3.45
CA PHE A 17 -15.66 2.27 -2.17
C PHE A 17 -16.72 2.45 -1.07
N ASP A 18 -17.29 3.65 -0.98
CA ASP A 18 -18.36 3.99 -0.04
C ASP A 18 -19.63 3.15 -0.30
N ARG A 19 -19.96 2.87 -1.57
CA ARG A 19 -21.02 1.93 -1.93
C ARG A 19 -20.72 0.50 -1.49
N ILE A 20 -19.49 0.01 -1.66
CA ILE A 20 -19.08 -1.34 -1.27
C ILE A 20 -19.17 -1.51 0.25
N ILE A 21 -18.63 -0.55 1.01
CA ILE A 21 -18.70 -0.56 2.48
C ILE A 21 -20.15 -0.55 2.92
N ARG A 22 -20.99 0.37 2.42
CA ARG A 22 -22.40 0.43 2.83
C ARG A 22 -23.17 -0.84 2.47
N LYS A 23 -22.82 -1.52 1.36
CA LYS A 23 -23.50 -2.75 0.96
C LYS A 23 -23.14 -3.95 1.86
N GLN A 24 -21.91 -4.00 2.38
CA GLN A 24 -21.40 -5.12 3.16
C GLN A 24 -21.52 -4.90 4.68
N LEU A 25 -21.13 -3.71 5.15
CA LEU A 25 -21.17 -3.32 6.56
C LEU A 25 -22.44 -2.54 6.94
N GLY A 26 -23.33 -2.24 5.99
CA GLY A 26 -24.54 -1.45 6.26
C GLY A 26 -25.41 -2.00 7.39
N HIS A 27 -25.52 -3.33 7.49
CA HIS A 27 -26.28 -3.97 8.57
C HIS A 27 -25.60 -3.83 9.95
N LEU A 28 -24.26 -3.86 10.00
CA LEU A 28 -23.49 -3.63 11.23
C LEU A 28 -23.51 -2.15 11.64
N LEU A 29 -23.38 -1.25 10.66
CA LEU A 29 -23.50 0.20 10.87
C LEU A 29 -24.90 0.59 11.38
N ALA A 30 -25.95 -0.06 10.87
CA ALA A 30 -27.32 0.12 11.36
C ALA A 30 -27.51 -0.47 12.77
N LYS A 31 -26.92 -1.64 13.06
CA LYS A 31 -26.95 -2.28 14.39
C LYS A 31 -26.27 -1.44 15.47
N THR A 32 -25.22 -0.68 15.14
CA THR A 32 -24.61 0.31 16.03
C THR A 32 -25.49 1.55 16.25
N LYS A 33 -26.36 1.89 15.29
CA LYS A 33 -27.27 3.05 15.38
C LYS A 33 -28.56 2.75 16.13
N SER A 34 -28.97 1.48 16.22
CA SER A 34 -30.09 1.02 17.05
C SER A 34 -29.67 0.90 18.52
N PRO A 35 -30.39 1.53 19.46
CA PRO A 35 -30.15 1.34 20.87
C PRO A 35 -30.80 0.02 21.32
N GLU A 36 -30.12 -1.11 21.16
CA GLU A 36 -30.54 -2.34 21.85
C GLU A 36 -29.42 -2.91 22.73
N THR A 37 -29.67 -2.69 24.02
CA THR A 37 -29.58 -3.67 25.10
C THR A 37 -28.18 -4.06 25.55
N SER A 38 -27.74 -3.32 26.59
CA SER A 38 -26.89 -3.78 27.68
C SER A 38 -26.87 -5.31 27.84
N GLN A 39 -25.94 -5.99 27.21
CA GLN A 39 -25.48 -7.29 27.68
C GLN A 39 -24.31 -7.05 28.62
N ASN A 40 -24.59 -7.21 29.91
CA ASN A 40 -23.69 -7.27 31.07
C ASN A 40 -22.19 -7.37 30.72
N GLN A 41 -21.51 -6.22 30.63
CA GLN A 41 -20.12 -6.14 31.02
C GLN A 41 -20.09 -5.75 32.51
N PRO A 42 -19.32 -6.44 33.38
CA PRO A 42 -19.09 -5.95 34.72
C PRO A 42 -18.51 -4.54 34.60
N LYS A 43 -19.22 -3.54 35.16
CA LYS A 43 -18.77 -2.14 35.20
C LYS A 43 -17.35 -2.13 35.77
N ALA A 44 -16.36 -1.97 34.89
CA ALA A 44 -15.00 -1.69 35.31
C ALA A 44 -15.01 -0.30 35.96
N ILE A 45 -15.04 -0.30 37.29
CA ILE A 45 -14.85 0.89 38.11
C ILE A 45 -13.38 1.30 37.91
N GLY A 46 -13.12 2.34 37.13
CA GLY A 46 -11.77 2.89 37.04
C GLY A 46 -11.53 3.85 35.88
N PHE A 47 -10.67 4.83 36.16
CA PHE A 47 -10.03 5.82 35.28
C PHE A 47 -9.42 5.27 33.96
N LEU A 48 -9.43 3.96 33.76
CA LEU A 48 -8.90 3.26 32.58
C LEU A 48 -9.99 2.86 31.57
N SER A 49 -11.26 3.20 31.81
CA SER A 49 -12.36 2.98 30.85
C SER A 49 -12.18 3.79 29.55
N ASP A 50 -11.51 4.93 29.59
CA ASP A 50 -11.12 5.72 28.41
C ASP A 50 -9.94 5.10 27.62
N ILE A 51 -9.23 4.13 28.20
CA ILE A 51 -8.12 3.38 27.58
C ILE A 51 -8.60 1.98 27.10
N ALA A 52 -9.81 1.57 27.48
CA ALA A 52 -10.37 0.31 27.00
C ALA A 52 -10.65 0.41 25.49
N GLY A 53 -9.92 -0.38 24.69
CA GLY A 53 -10.10 -0.43 23.24
C GLY A 53 -11.51 -0.83 22.82
N PRO A 54 -11.91 -0.57 21.56
CA PRO A 54 -13.24 -0.91 21.06
C PRO A 54 -13.53 -2.41 21.21
N THR A 55 -14.68 -2.77 21.79
CA THR A 55 -15.06 -4.17 22.02
C THR A 55 -16.29 -4.58 21.18
N GLY A 56 -16.34 -5.86 20.82
CA GLY A 56 -17.48 -6.48 20.11
C GLY A 56 -17.71 -5.90 18.71
N THR A 57 -18.96 -5.50 18.43
CA THR A 57 -19.41 -5.02 17.11
C THR A 57 -18.64 -3.80 16.61
N GLN A 58 -18.15 -2.94 17.50
CA GLN A 58 -17.33 -1.79 17.09
C GLN A 58 -15.98 -2.22 16.51
N LEU A 59 -15.34 -3.25 17.08
CA LEU A 59 -14.08 -3.79 16.57
C LEU A 59 -14.27 -4.40 15.17
N GLU A 60 -15.36 -5.15 14.97
CA GLU A 60 -15.68 -5.81 13.71
C GLU A 60 -15.94 -4.79 12.58
N ILE A 61 -16.63 -3.69 12.88
CA ILE A 61 -16.83 -2.59 11.93
C ILE A 61 -15.49 -1.93 11.57
N VAL A 62 -14.66 -1.62 12.58
CA VAL A 62 -13.35 -1.02 12.35
C VAL A 62 -12.48 -1.95 11.49
N TYR A 63 -12.42 -3.23 11.81
CA TYR A 63 -11.62 -4.19 11.06
C TYR A 63 -12.16 -4.42 9.65
N GLY A 64 -13.49 -4.37 9.47
CA GLY A 64 -14.11 -4.43 8.15
C GLY A 64 -13.72 -3.24 7.28
N ILE A 65 -13.85 -2.01 7.81
CA ILE A 65 -13.49 -0.79 7.07
C ILE A 65 -11.98 -0.75 6.77
N PHE A 66 -11.15 -1.04 7.78
CA PHE A 66 -9.70 -1.05 7.61
C PHE A 66 -9.22 -2.21 6.73
N GLY A 67 -9.93 -3.33 6.66
CA GLY A 67 -9.65 -4.40 5.71
C GLY A 67 -9.80 -3.94 4.26
N TYR A 68 -10.82 -3.13 3.96
CA TYR A 68 -10.94 -2.52 2.63
C TYR A 68 -9.86 -1.45 2.37
N MET A 69 -9.52 -0.65 3.38
CA MET A 69 -8.43 0.32 3.29
C MET A 69 -7.07 -0.34 3.10
N GLN A 70 -6.83 -1.50 3.71
CA GLN A 70 -5.63 -2.32 3.53
C GLN A 70 -5.43 -2.70 2.06
N VAL A 71 -6.50 -3.12 1.37
CA VAL A 71 -6.39 -3.48 -0.06
C VAL A 71 -5.99 -2.25 -0.88
N LEU A 72 -6.55 -1.09 -0.56
CA LEU A 72 -6.18 0.17 -1.22
C LEU A 72 -4.73 0.57 -0.93
N SER A 73 -4.26 0.45 0.32
CA SER A 73 -2.86 0.73 0.67
C SER A 73 -1.90 -0.24 0.01
N ALA A 74 -2.27 -1.52 -0.12
CA ALA A 74 -1.47 -2.52 -0.81
C ALA A 74 -1.35 -2.20 -2.31
N CYS A 75 -2.43 -1.76 -2.96
CA CYS A 75 -2.37 -1.26 -4.33
C CYS A 75 -1.47 -0.03 -4.47
N PHE A 76 -1.58 0.91 -3.52
CA PHE A 76 -0.75 2.12 -3.52
C PHE A 76 0.74 1.79 -3.34
N MET A 77 1.05 0.90 -2.39
CA MET A 77 2.40 0.38 -2.18
C MET A 77 2.92 -0.34 -3.43
N SER A 78 2.11 -1.22 -4.05
CA SER A 78 2.51 -1.93 -5.27
C SER A 78 2.87 -0.97 -6.41
N PHE A 79 2.13 0.12 -6.57
CA PHE A 79 2.45 1.17 -7.54
C PHE A 79 3.76 1.89 -7.21
N ALA A 80 3.92 2.37 -5.97
CA ALA A 80 5.11 3.10 -5.54
C ALA A 80 6.38 2.22 -5.60
N HIS A 81 6.29 0.99 -5.10
CA HIS A 81 7.36 -0.01 -5.12
C HIS A 81 7.72 -0.42 -6.55
N GLY A 82 6.72 -0.65 -7.41
CA GLY A 82 6.94 -1.02 -8.81
C GLY A 82 7.67 0.07 -9.59
N GLY A 83 7.31 1.34 -9.41
CA GLY A 83 8.02 2.46 -10.06
C GLY A 83 9.49 2.58 -9.63
N ASN A 84 9.76 2.36 -8.34
CA ASN A 84 11.13 2.35 -7.80
C ASN A 84 11.96 1.17 -8.33
N ASP A 85 11.37 -0.04 -8.34
CA ASP A 85 12.05 -1.26 -8.75
C ASP A 85 12.30 -1.34 -10.26
N VAL A 86 11.37 -0.84 -11.08
CA VAL A 86 11.57 -0.76 -12.54
C VAL A 86 12.79 0.11 -12.85
N SER A 87 13.00 1.20 -12.10
CA SER A 87 14.16 2.07 -12.27
C SER A 87 15.47 1.33 -11.96
N ASN A 88 15.47 0.51 -10.90
CA ASN A 88 16.63 -0.29 -10.52
C ASN A 88 16.94 -1.39 -11.56
N ALA A 89 15.92 -2.00 -12.16
CA ALA A 89 16.09 -3.06 -13.17
C ALA A 89 16.48 -2.51 -14.56
N ILE A 90 15.83 -1.43 -15.00
CA ILE A 90 15.98 -0.87 -16.35
C ILE A 90 17.14 0.11 -16.45
N GLY A 91 17.55 0.77 -15.36
CA GLY A 91 18.65 1.75 -15.36
C GLY A 91 19.95 1.22 -15.99
N PRO A 92 20.49 0.06 -15.54
CA PRO A 92 21.68 -0.54 -16.15
C PRO A 92 21.47 -0.96 -17.61
N LEU A 93 20.30 -1.50 -17.94
CA LEU A 93 19.97 -1.93 -19.29
C LEU A 93 19.87 -0.74 -20.27
N ALA A 94 19.29 0.37 -19.83
CA ALA A 94 19.22 1.60 -20.59
C ALA A 94 20.61 2.21 -20.83
N ALA A 95 21.50 2.16 -19.82
CA ALA A 95 22.89 2.58 -19.98
C ALA A 95 23.67 1.68 -20.96
N ALA A 96 23.49 0.37 -20.92
CA ALA A 96 24.11 -0.55 -21.88
C ALA A 96 23.61 -0.31 -23.32
N LEU A 97 22.30 -0.10 -23.48
CA LEU A 97 21.70 0.20 -24.78
C LEU A 97 22.21 1.52 -25.37
N SER A 98 22.38 2.55 -24.54
CA SER A 98 22.88 3.85 -24.99
C SER A 98 24.32 3.76 -25.52
N ILE A 99 25.18 2.98 -24.86
CA ILE A 99 26.57 2.73 -25.30
C ILE A 99 26.59 1.97 -26.62
N LEU A 100 25.75 0.94 -26.77
CA LEU A 100 25.69 0.11 -27.98
C LEU A 100 25.16 0.87 -29.19
N GLN A 101 24.18 1.75 -29.00
CA GLN A 101 23.54 2.50 -30.09
C GLN A 101 24.32 3.76 -30.48
N SER A 102 24.94 4.44 -29.49
CA SER A 102 25.53 5.77 -29.70
C SER A 102 27.06 5.76 -29.77
N GLY A 103 27.71 4.63 -29.44
CA GLY A 103 29.14 4.57 -29.17
C GLY A 103 29.53 5.37 -27.92
N ALA A 104 30.80 5.30 -27.51
CA ALA A 104 31.33 5.94 -26.29
C ALA A 104 31.19 7.49 -26.22
N ALA A 105 30.56 8.12 -27.22
CA ALA A 105 30.30 9.55 -27.29
C ALA A 105 29.05 10.01 -26.49
N ALA A 106 28.25 9.09 -25.93
CA ALA A 106 27.00 9.41 -25.24
C ALA A 106 27.14 9.76 -23.75
N GLY A 107 28.28 10.31 -23.32
CA GLY A 107 28.53 10.70 -21.91
C GLY A 107 27.65 11.84 -21.37
N GLY A 108 26.59 12.27 -22.08
CA GLY A 108 25.71 13.36 -21.66
C GLY A 108 24.37 13.47 -22.41
N ALA A 109 23.98 12.48 -23.22
CA ALA A 109 22.67 12.51 -23.88
C ALA A 109 21.58 11.99 -22.92
N GLU A 110 20.43 12.66 -22.89
CA GLU A 110 19.25 12.22 -22.14
C GLU A 110 18.89 10.79 -22.57
N ILE A 111 19.01 9.83 -21.65
CA ILE A 111 18.72 8.43 -21.93
C ILE A 111 17.20 8.28 -21.99
N VAL A 112 16.65 8.42 -23.19
CA VAL A 112 15.22 8.17 -23.44
C VAL A 112 14.99 6.66 -23.44
N ILE A 113 14.41 6.17 -22.35
CA ILE A 113 14.09 4.74 -22.19
C ILE A 113 12.84 4.42 -23.02
N PRO A 114 12.88 3.45 -23.95
CA PRO A 114 11.71 3.05 -24.71
C PRO A 114 10.62 2.49 -23.81
N MET A 115 9.35 2.83 -24.08
CA MET A 115 8.21 2.31 -23.33
C MET A 115 8.13 0.78 -23.36
N ASP A 116 8.56 0.14 -24.45
CA ASP A 116 8.58 -1.32 -24.59
C ASP A 116 9.53 -1.97 -23.58
N VAL A 117 10.70 -1.36 -23.36
CA VAL A 117 11.69 -1.84 -22.38
C VAL A 117 11.14 -1.70 -20.96
N LEU A 118 10.46 -0.59 -20.68
CA LEU A 118 9.77 -0.37 -19.40
C LEU A 118 8.66 -1.41 -19.17
N ALA A 119 7.90 -1.74 -20.21
CA ALA A 119 6.85 -2.76 -20.17
C ALA A 119 7.42 -4.16 -19.91
N TRP A 120 8.54 -4.52 -20.56
CA TRP A 120 9.25 -5.78 -20.29
C TRP A 120 9.80 -5.83 -18.86
N GLY A 121 10.33 -4.71 -18.34
CA GLY A 121 10.75 -4.59 -16.94
C GLY A 121 9.61 -4.86 -15.96
N GLY A 122 8.47 -4.22 -16.17
CA GLY A 122 7.25 -4.45 -15.37
C GLY A 122 6.77 -5.89 -15.45
N PHE A 123 6.74 -6.48 -16.65
CA PHE A 123 6.38 -7.89 -16.84
C PHE A 123 7.32 -8.83 -16.06
N GLY A 124 8.64 -8.58 -16.11
CA GLY A 124 9.63 -9.35 -15.37
C GLY A 124 9.42 -9.33 -13.86
N ILE A 125 9.08 -8.17 -13.29
CA ILE A 125 8.76 -8.02 -11.86
C ILE A 125 7.52 -8.84 -11.49
N VAL A 126 6.45 -8.73 -12.29
CA VAL A 126 5.20 -9.48 -12.05
C VAL A 126 5.45 -10.98 -12.15
N ALA A 127 6.17 -11.43 -13.19
CA ALA A 127 6.52 -12.84 -13.37
C ALA A 127 7.35 -13.36 -12.19
N GLY A 128 8.38 -12.64 -11.76
CA GLY A 128 9.21 -13.02 -10.60
C GLY A 128 8.40 -13.10 -9.30
N LEU A 129 7.49 -12.14 -9.07
CA LEU A 129 6.61 -12.14 -7.90
C LEU A 129 5.66 -13.35 -7.90
N THR A 130 5.09 -13.70 -9.06
CA THR A 130 4.20 -14.88 -9.16
C THR A 130 4.94 -16.20 -8.96
N MET A 131 6.19 -16.31 -9.43
CA MET A 131 6.97 -17.55 -9.32
C MET A 131 7.53 -17.80 -7.91
N TRP A 132 8.01 -16.76 -7.21
CA TRP A 132 8.72 -16.94 -5.92
C TRP A 132 8.31 -15.96 -4.81
N GLY A 133 7.55 -14.90 -5.14
CA GLY A 133 7.18 -13.85 -4.19
C GLY A 133 6.43 -14.35 -2.96
N TYR A 134 5.68 -15.44 -3.07
CA TYR A 134 4.91 -16.03 -1.97
C TYR A 134 5.76 -16.39 -0.75
N ARG A 135 7.04 -16.78 -0.92
CA ARG A 135 7.93 -17.12 0.21
C ARG A 135 8.35 -15.88 1.01
N VAL A 136 8.54 -14.76 0.31
CA VAL A 136 8.89 -13.47 0.93
C VAL A 136 7.68 -12.89 1.64
N ILE A 137 6.52 -12.87 0.98
CA ILE A 137 5.24 -12.42 1.58
C ILE A 137 4.92 -13.22 2.84
N ALA A 138 5.09 -14.55 2.81
CA ALA A 138 4.85 -15.40 3.98
C ALA A 138 5.83 -15.12 5.14
N THR A 139 7.05 -14.69 4.84
CA THR A 139 8.08 -14.38 5.84
C THR A 139 7.77 -13.05 6.52
N ILE A 140 7.47 -12.00 5.76
CA ILE A 140 7.13 -10.68 6.30
C ILE A 140 5.83 -10.73 7.09
N GLY A 141 4.79 -11.39 6.54
CA GLY A 141 3.46 -11.41 7.14
C GLY A 141 3.30 -12.32 8.37
N LYS A 142 4.24 -13.23 8.64
CA LYS A 142 4.13 -14.16 9.80
C LYS A 142 5.26 -14.07 10.81
N LYS A 143 6.45 -13.55 10.43
CA LYS A 143 7.64 -13.60 11.30
C LYS A 143 8.05 -12.25 11.89
N ILE A 144 7.44 -11.14 11.50
CA ILE A 144 7.85 -9.80 11.95
C ILE A 144 6.86 -9.25 12.99
N THR A 145 5.57 -9.08 12.66
CA THR A 145 4.55 -8.61 13.63
C THR A 145 3.18 -9.20 13.32
N GLU A 146 2.31 -9.32 14.34
CA GLU A 146 0.88 -9.64 14.15
C GLU A 146 0.17 -8.41 13.54
N LEU A 147 -0.01 -8.42 12.23
CA LEU A 147 -0.64 -7.32 11.50
C LEU A 147 -2.16 -7.40 11.58
N THR A 148 -2.75 -6.50 12.39
CA THR A 148 -4.17 -6.19 12.27
C THR A 148 -4.41 -5.29 11.05
N PRO A 149 -5.62 -5.28 10.44
CA PRO A 149 -5.92 -4.46 9.27
C PRO A 149 -5.65 -2.97 9.47
N THR A 150 -5.78 -2.47 10.69
CA THR A 150 -5.47 -1.08 11.05
C THR A 150 -3.97 -0.78 11.02
N ARG A 151 -3.15 -1.69 11.56
CA ARG A 151 -1.68 -1.56 11.59
C ARG A 151 -1.08 -1.74 10.21
N GLY A 152 -1.57 -2.72 9.46
CA GLY A 152 -1.14 -2.96 8.07
C GLY A 152 -1.36 -1.72 7.20
N PHE A 153 -2.52 -1.07 7.36
CA PHE A 153 -2.88 0.07 6.53
C PHE A 153 -1.95 1.24 6.83
N ALA A 154 -1.73 1.53 8.12
CA ALA A 154 -0.86 2.60 8.56
C ALA A 154 0.59 2.38 8.08
N ALA A 155 1.12 1.16 8.23
CA ALA A 155 2.48 0.82 7.82
C ALA A 155 2.66 0.91 6.29
N GLU A 156 1.76 0.31 5.51
CA GLU A 156 1.83 0.34 4.05
C GLU A 156 1.62 1.75 3.50
N PHE A 157 0.65 2.50 4.02
CA PHE A 157 0.38 3.85 3.54
C PHE A 157 1.56 4.80 3.81
N ALA A 158 2.16 4.72 5.01
CA ALA A 158 3.34 5.51 5.36
C ALA A 158 4.53 5.15 4.47
N ALA A 159 4.82 3.86 4.32
CA ALA A 159 5.93 3.42 3.48
C ALA A 159 5.71 3.76 2.00
N ALA A 160 4.50 3.58 1.46
CA ALA A 160 4.16 3.88 0.08
C ALA A 160 4.32 5.38 -0.22
N SER A 161 3.92 6.24 0.73
CA SER A 161 4.06 7.68 0.61
C SER A 161 5.54 8.09 0.53
N VAL A 162 6.39 7.52 1.39
CA VAL A 162 7.83 7.78 1.37
C VAL A 162 8.47 7.29 0.08
N VAL A 163 8.14 6.06 -0.36
CA VAL A 163 8.68 5.48 -1.60
C VAL A 163 8.26 6.28 -2.83
N LEU A 164 6.99 6.68 -2.89
CA LEU A 164 6.51 7.51 -4.00
C LEU A 164 7.21 8.87 -4.01
N PHE A 165 7.34 9.53 -2.86
CA PHE A 165 7.98 10.83 -2.77
C PHE A 165 9.46 10.76 -3.16
N ALA A 166 10.20 9.78 -2.66
CA ALA A 166 11.59 9.55 -3.05
C ALA A 166 11.73 9.24 -4.54
N SER A 167 10.84 8.40 -5.09
CA SER A 167 10.84 8.06 -6.52
C SER A 167 10.52 9.28 -7.40
N LYS A 168 9.64 10.18 -6.93
CA LYS A 168 9.35 11.46 -7.62
C LYS A 168 10.54 12.41 -7.61
N LEU A 169 11.40 12.33 -6.60
CA LEU A 169 12.66 13.08 -6.53
C LEU A 169 13.81 12.40 -7.28
N GLY A 170 13.58 11.22 -7.88
CA GLY A 170 14.62 10.44 -8.56
C GLY A 170 15.66 9.82 -7.62
N LEU A 171 15.35 9.72 -6.32
CA LEU A 171 16.25 9.15 -5.33
C LEU A 171 16.08 7.63 -5.28
N PRO A 172 17.13 6.84 -5.57
CA PRO A 172 17.07 5.39 -5.39
C PRO A 172 17.05 5.09 -3.88
N ILE A 173 16.01 4.40 -3.43
CA ILE A 173 15.86 4.00 -2.04
C ILE A 173 15.48 2.52 -1.95
N SER A 174 15.64 1.92 -0.77
CA SER A 174 15.23 0.54 -0.53
C SER A 174 13.79 0.50 0.01
N ALA A 175 12.83 0.19 -0.86
CA ALA A 175 11.42 0.09 -0.47
C ALA A 175 11.17 -1.01 0.58
N THR A 176 11.98 -2.07 0.59
CA THR A 176 11.96 -3.11 1.63
C THR A 176 12.35 -2.57 3.01
N HIS A 177 13.43 -1.78 3.12
CA HIS A 177 13.79 -1.14 4.40
C HIS A 177 12.74 -0.13 4.84
N THR A 178 12.18 0.63 3.90
CA THR A 178 11.10 1.56 4.21
C THR A 178 9.87 0.84 4.76
N LEU A 179 9.47 -0.28 4.15
CA LEU A 179 8.34 -1.09 4.62
C LEU A 179 8.64 -1.75 5.97
N VAL A 180 9.79 -2.40 6.14
CA VAL A 180 10.17 -3.04 7.41
C VAL A 180 10.25 -2.01 8.53
N GLY A 181 10.83 -0.83 8.28
CA GLY A 181 10.87 0.27 9.24
C GLY A 181 9.47 0.79 9.61
N ALA A 182 8.57 0.92 8.64
CA ALA A 182 7.19 1.32 8.91
C ALA A 182 6.43 0.26 9.74
N VAL A 183 6.63 -1.02 9.43
CA VAL A 183 6.06 -2.15 10.20
C VAL A 183 6.59 -2.17 11.63
N MET A 184 7.88 -1.95 11.84
CA MET A 184 8.45 -1.81 13.20
C MET A 184 7.93 -0.57 13.92
N GLY A 185 7.65 0.53 13.20
CA GLY A 185 7.13 1.77 13.77
C GLY A 185 5.68 1.68 14.26
N VAL A 186 4.85 0.81 13.67
CA VAL A 186 3.46 0.61 14.10
C VAL A 186 3.30 -0.39 15.25
N GLY A 187 4.36 -1.14 15.59
CA GLY A 187 4.40 -2.08 16.73
C GLY A 187 4.47 -3.55 16.32
#